data_AF-A0A914CQ74-F1
#
_entry.id   AF-A0A914CQ74-F1
#
_cell.length_a   1.000
_cell.length_b   1.000
_cell.length_c   1.000
_cell.angle_alpha   90.00
_cell.angle_beta   90.00
_cell.angle_gamma   90.00
#
_symmetry.space_group_name_H-M   'P 1'
#
loop_
_entity.id
_entity.type
_entity.pdbx_description
1 polymer ?
#
loop_
_entity_poly.entity_id
_entity_poly.type
_entity_poly.pdbx_seq_one_letter_code
_entity_poly.pdbx_strand_id
1 'polypeptide(L)'
;MLSLIFSFLFLFPCAVYSRDRWTEAQATTWFQSQTYIMGSQYITSDAGNQLEMFQNDTWNPTLIDQELGLAESLGMTTMRIFLHDLAYLQDPAGFKSRVNALLTICAKHGIKPLLTIFDSCWNAYPKAGKQPEPRTGVMLSAWVQSPGVIALLDQTQWPRLQTYVTDVVGTFANDARVLGWDLWNEPDNSFNSTQVAALVQLLPQVFDWARSVNPTQPLTSGPFGTDYLNGIGGQVTQIQMNNSDVLSFHNYDPANTFETHIKALQKWNRPIICTEYMARTRGSDFITVLPLGKQYNIGMINWGFVNGKTQNNYPWDSWQNPYTTYQPYLWFHEVFRNDGTPYLIEEAQVIKRLNGCPKGFKSTAQSLKGLTCYNAYSAPLNFTDAQAACNKNYANMAIIDSAAQNTELLSYLTSSFSSCNSFYIGLYPDAYGDWLWPMAGWTYDSSSYVNWKSGYPINSTGSTCVVINKDGTWSNQACDSPQCYLCSY
;
A
#
# COMPACT_ATOMS: atom_id res chain seq x y z
N MET A 1 -25.32 -46.84 -55.54
CA MET A 1 -25.89 -45.60 -54.95
C MET A 1 -25.58 -45.61 -53.45
N LEU A 2 -24.48 -45.00 -53.03
CA LEU A 2 -24.27 -44.61 -51.63
C LEU A 2 -24.24 -43.08 -51.61
N SER A 3 -25.28 -42.48 -51.03
CA SER A 3 -25.37 -41.03 -50.85
C SER A 3 -24.63 -40.64 -49.58
N LEU A 4 -23.50 -39.94 -49.74
CA LEU A 4 -22.81 -39.25 -48.66
C LEU A 4 -23.59 -37.99 -48.30
N ILE A 5 -24.14 -37.96 -47.08
CA ILE A 5 -24.74 -36.76 -46.49
C ILE A 5 -23.61 -35.96 -45.84
N PHE A 6 -23.26 -34.82 -46.43
CA PHE A 6 -22.39 -33.82 -45.79
C PHE A 6 -23.22 -32.99 -44.81
N SER A 7 -23.03 -33.21 -43.51
CA SER A 7 -23.51 -32.31 -42.47
C SER A 7 -22.60 -31.08 -42.39
N PHE A 8 -23.08 -29.95 -42.89
CA PHE A 8 -22.47 -28.64 -42.64
C PHE A 8 -22.75 -28.24 -41.18
N LEU A 9 -21.72 -28.34 -40.32
CA LEU A 9 -21.71 -27.68 -39.02
C LEU A 9 -21.54 -26.18 -39.23
N PHE A 10 -22.65 -25.44 -39.15
CA PHE A 10 -22.60 -23.98 -39.01
C PHE A 10 -22.07 -23.65 -37.61
N LEU A 11 -20.80 -23.27 -37.51
CA LEU A 11 -20.26 -22.59 -36.34
C LEU A 11 -20.92 -21.21 -36.27
N PHE A 12 -21.96 -21.07 -35.45
CA PHE A 12 -22.45 -19.75 -35.07
C PHE A 12 -21.35 -19.05 -34.28
N PRO A 13 -20.92 -17.84 -34.64
CA PRO A 13 -20.06 -17.05 -33.78
C PRO A 13 -20.83 -16.85 -32.46
N CYS A 14 -20.27 -17.34 -31.35
CA CYS A 14 -20.74 -16.96 -30.03
C CYS A 14 -20.68 -15.43 -29.97
N ALA A 15 -21.84 -14.77 -29.95
CA ALA A 15 -21.92 -13.39 -29.57
C ALA A 15 -21.31 -13.29 -28.16
N VAL A 16 -20.11 -12.73 -28.07
CA VAL A 16 -19.49 -12.42 -26.79
C VAL A 16 -20.28 -11.24 -26.25
N TYR A 17 -21.31 -11.53 -25.47
CA TYR A 17 -22.04 -10.51 -24.73
C TYR A 17 -21.08 -9.92 -23.69
N SER A 18 -20.92 -8.60 -23.74
CA SER A 18 -20.23 -7.85 -22.68
C SER A 18 -20.84 -8.23 -21.33
N ARG A 19 -20.00 -8.60 -20.36
CA ARG A 19 -20.52 -9.03 -19.05
C ARG A 19 -21.16 -7.84 -18.33
N ASP A 20 -22.24 -8.08 -17.60
CA ASP A 20 -22.83 -7.08 -16.72
C ASP A 20 -21.86 -6.70 -15.58
N ARG A 21 -22.15 -5.58 -14.90
CA ARG A 21 -21.53 -5.24 -13.61
C ARG A 21 -21.75 -6.41 -12.64
N TRP A 22 -20.71 -6.76 -11.89
CA TRP A 22 -20.83 -7.78 -10.86
C TRP A 22 -21.94 -7.44 -9.88
N THR A 23 -22.72 -8.47 -9.57
CA THR A 23 -23.63 -8.46 -8.42
C THR A 23 -22.85 -8.23 -7.12
N GLU A 24 -23.53 -7.74 -6.09
CA GLU A 24 -22.93 -7.54 -4.76
C GLU A 24 -22.34 -8.85 -4.21
N ALA A 25 -22.99 -9.99 -4.47
CA ALA A 25 -22.51 -11.30 -4.05
C ALA A 25 -21.21 -11.72 -4.76
N GLN A 26 -21.10 -11.50 -6.07
CA GLN A 26 -19.86 -11.76 -6.82
C GLN A 26 -18.70 -10.91 -6.30
N ALA A 27 -18.95 -9.60 -6.13
CA ALA A 27 -17.96 -8.68 -5.59
C ALA A 27 -17.52 -9.08 -4.18
N THR A 28 -18.46 -9.41 -3.30
CA THR A 28 -18.20 -9.85 -1.92
C THR A 28 -17.39 -11.14 -1.89
N THR A 29 -17.77 -12.13 -2.71
CA THR A 29 -17.05 -13.41 -2.81
C THR A 29 -15.61 -13.20 -3.27
N TRP A 30 -15.42 -12.38 -4.32
CA TRP A 30 -14.09 -12.03 -4.79
C TRP A 30 -13.27 -11.35 -3.69
N PHE A 31 -13.83 -10.36 -3.00
CA PHE A 31 -13.10 -9.60 -1.98
C PHE A 31 -12.70 -10.48 -0.78
N GLN A 32 -13.60 -11.35 -0.30
CA GLN A 32 -13.34 -12.28 0.78
C GLN A 32 -12.29 -13.35 0.43
N SER A 33 -12.11 -13.64 -0.86
CA SER A 33 -11.08 -14.58 -1.32
C SER A 33 -9.66 -13.98 -1.37
N GLN A 34 -9.52 -12.65 -1.22
CA GLN A 34 -8.21 -12.02 -1.22
C GLN A 34 -7.57 -12.08 0.16
N THR A 35 -6.24 -12.22 0.18
CA THR A 35 -5.46 -11.75 1.33
C THR A 35 -5.75 -10.27 1.53
N TYR A 36 -5.73 -9.78 2.78
CA TYR A 36 -6.04 -8.39 3.06
C TYR A 36 -5.30 -7.45 2.10
N ILE A 37 -6.07 -6.68 1.34
CA ILE A 37 -5.55 -5.79 0.29
C ILE A 37 -4.87 -4.63 1.00
N MET A 38 -3.54 -4.65 1.03
CA MET A 38 -2.73 -3.63 1.65
C MET A 38 -1.48 -3.42 0.83
N GLY A 39 -1.22 -2.20 0.41
CA GLY A 39 -0.14 -1.92 -0.50
C GLY A 39 0.10 -0.45 -0.72
N SER A 40 0.76 -0.15 -1.83
CA SER A 40 1.12 1.21 -2.21
C SER A 40 0.91 1.45 -3.70
N GLN A 41 0.84 2.71 -4.09
CA GLN A 41 1.03 3.12 -5.46
C GLN A 41 2.48 2.94 -5.86
N TYR A 42 2.71 2.38 -7.05
CA TYR A 42 4.03 2.05 -7.51
C TYR A 42 4.35 2.60 -8.90
N ILE A 43 5.39 3.44 -8.91
CA ILE A 43 6.23 3.78 -10.06
C ILE A 43 7.66 3.53 -9.59
N THR A 44 8.48 2.92 -10.43
CA THR A 44 9.87 2.65 -10.05
C THR A 44 10.66 3.94 -9.83
N SER A 45 11.57 3.98 -8.85
CA SER A 45 12.19 5.24 -8.40
C SER A 45 13.02 5.95 -9.49
N ASP A 46 13.44 5.26 -10.55
CA ASP A 46 14.13 5.85 -11.70
C ASP A 46 13.18 6.36 -12.81
N ALA A 47 11.87 6.31 -12.60
CA ALA A 47 10.85 6.84 -13.50
C ALA A 47 10.07 8.01 -12.86
N GLY A 48 9.94 9.12 -13.58
CA GLY A 48 9.16 10.29 -13.16
C GLY A 48 7.66 10.17 -13.41
N ASN A 49 7.25 9.19 -14.24
CA ASN A 49 5.87 8.92 -14.60
C ASN A 49 5.71 7.51 -15.19
N GLN A 50 4.47 7.11 -15.39
CA GLN A 50 4.08 5.81 -15.94
C GLN A 50 4.49 5.59 -17.40
N LEU A 51 4.64 6.65 -18.21
CA LEU A 51 5.16 6.53 -19.57
C LEU A 51 6.64 6.15 -19.56
N GLU A 52 7.43 6.79 -18.70
CA GLU A 52 8.86 6.48 -18.52
C GLU A 52 9.05 5.05 -18.03
N MET A 53 8.27 4.61 -17.03
CA MET A 53 8.40 3.25 -16.48
C MET A 53 8.21 2.15 -17.54
N PHE A 54 7.30 2.33 -18.51
CA PHE A 54 6.90 1.27 -19.45
C PHE A 54 7.44 1.42 -20.88
N GLN A 55 8.28 2.42 -21.17
CA GLN A 55 8.97 2.51 -22.46
C GLN A 55 10.16 1.54 -22.53
N ASN A 56 10.47 1.09 -23.74
CA ASN A 56 11.54 0.10 -23.96
C ASN A 56 12.91 0.58 -23.45
N ASP A 57 13.25 1.85 -23.72
CA ASP A 57 14.59 2.38 -23.44
C ASP A 57 14.84 2.66 -21.95
N THR A 58 13.77 2.68 -21.15
CA THR A 58 13.79 3.01 -19.72
C THR A 58 13.22 1.88 -18.84
N TRP A 59 12.84 0.75 -19.44
CA TRP A 59 12.34 -0.42 -18.72
C TRP A 59 13.42 -1.02 -17.83
N ASN A 60 13.19 -1.00 -16.51
CA ASN A 60 14.17 -1.48 -15.51
C ASN A 60 13.59 -2.60 -14.63
N PRO A 61 13.57 -3.86 -15.10
CA PRO A 61 13.00 -4.97 -14.34
C PRO A 61 13.84 -5.34 -13.11
N THR A 62 15.14 -4.98 -13.10
CA THR A 62 16.02 -5.27 -11.95
C THR A 62 15.67 -4.38 -10.77
N LEU A 63 15.47 -3.08 -11.00
CA LEU A 63 15.04 -2.16 -9.95
C LEU A 63 13.62 -2.47 -9.50
N ILE A 64 12.72 -2.83 -10.42
CA ILE A 64 11.36 -3.28 -10.07
C ILE A 64 11.40 -4.49 -9.12
N ASP A 65 12.23 -5.48 -9.39
CA ASP A 65 12.41 -6.65 -8.50
C ASP A 65 12.93 -6.24 -7.11
N GLN A 66 13.89 -5.32 -7.05
CA GLN A 66 14.44 -4.84 -5.78
C GLN A 66 13.38 -4.11 -4.95
N GLU A 67 12.63 -3.19 -5.56
CA GLU A 67 11.63 -2.38 -4.87
C GLU A 67 10.40 -3.20 -4.47
N LEU A 68 9.95 -4.14 -5.31
CA LEU A 68 8.89 -5.08 -4.93
C LEU A 68 9.36 -6.05 -3.82
N GLY A 69 10.66 -6.32 -3.70
CA GLY A 69 11.24 -6.97 -2.52
C GLY A 69 11.09 -6.16 -1.23
N LEU A 70 11.14 -4.82 -1.29
CA LEU A 70 10.85 -3.97 -0.13
C LEU A 70 9.38 -4.09 0.29
N ALA A 71 8.47 -4.18 -0.68
CA ALA A 71 7.05 -4.35 -0.42
C ALA A 71 6.74 -5.68 0.26
N GLU A 72 7.34 -6.77 -0.24
CA GLU A 72 7.30 -8.08 0.39
C GLU A 72 7.81 -8.03 1.84
N SER A 73 8.89 -7.27 2.10
CA SER A 73 9.48 -7.16 3.44
C SER A 73 8.56 -6.51 4.49
N LEU A 74 7.62 -5.67 4.04
CA LEU A 74 6.54 -5.07 4.84
C LEU A 74 5.26 -5.90 4.80
N GLY A 75 5.23 -6.99 4.03
CA GLY A 75 4.07 -7.85 3.86
C GLY A 75 2.98 -7.25 2.98
N MET A 76 3.26 -6.24 2.16
CA MET A 76 2.27 -5.70 1.21
C MET A 76 1.84 -6.77 0.20
N THR A 77 0.55 -6.78 -0.13
CA THR A 77 -0.09 -7.82 -0.96
C THR A 77 -0.53 -7.31 -2.33
N THR A 78 -0.52 -5.99 -2.51
CA THR A 78 -0.89 -5.32 -3.76
C THR A 78 0.02 -4.14 -4.04
N MET A 79 0.09 -3.78 -5.33
CA MET A 79 0.62 -2.51 -5.79
C MET A 79 -0.34 -1.93 -6.82
N ARG A 80 -0.69 -0.65 -6.68
CA ARG A 80 -1.47 0.06 -7.70
C ARG A 80 -0.51 0.67 -8.73
N ILE A 81 -0.55 0.16 -9.96
CA ILE A 81 0.45 0.44 -10.98
C ILE A 81 -0.21 1.07 -12.20
N PHE A 82 0.28 2.23 -12.60
CA PHE A 82 -0.28 3.01 -13.69
C PHE A 82 0.29 2.55 -15.03
N LEU A 83 -0.59 2.32 -15.98
CA LEU A 83 -0.26 2.05 -17.37
C LEU A 83 -0.44 3.34 -18.19
N HIS A 84 0.00 3.33 -19.46
CA HIS A 84 -0.13 4.51 -20.32
C HIS A 84 -0.43 4.13 -21.77
N ASP A 85 -1.48 4.75 -22.33
CA ASP A 85 -1.91 4.56 -23.72
C ASP A 85 -0.80 4.84 -24.76
N LEU A 86 0.07 5.83 -24.54
CA LEU A 86 1.17 6.15 -25.46
C LEU A 86 2.35 5.18 -25.38
N ALA A 87 2.58 4.51 -24.24
CA ALA A 87 3.57 3.46 -24.14
C ALA A 87 3.12 2.25 -24.98
N TYR A 88 1.83 1.91 -24.88
CA TYR A 88 1.20 0.90 -25.72
C TYR A 88 1.20 1.29 -27.20
N LEU A 89 0.79 2.52 -27.54
CA LEU A 89 0.68 2.95 -28.94
C LEU A 89 2.01 2.88 -29.70
N GLN A 90 3.12 3.16 -29.03
CA GLN A 90 4.47 3.07 -29.62
C GLN A 90 4.89 1.64 -29.93
N ASP A 91 4.57 0.70 -29.04
CA ASP A 91 5.05 -0.68 -29.08
C ASP A 91 4.05 -1.61 -28.38
N PRO A 92 2.93 -1.99 -29.02
CA PRO A 92 1.89 -2.80 -28.38
C PRO A 92 2.40 -4.15 -27.87
N ALA A 93 3.21 -4.83 -28.67
CA ALA A 93 3.73 -6.16 -28.35
C ALA A 93 4.75 -6.10 -27.21
N GLY A 94 5.74 -5.20 -27.27
CA GLY A 94 6.73 -5.05 -26.22
C GLY A 94 6.13 -4.45 -24.94
N PHE A 95 5.15 -3.55 -25.03
CA PHE A 95 4.42 -3.04 -23.86
C PHE A 95 3.75 -4.18 -23.10
N LYS A 96 3.00 -5.05 -23.79
CA LYS A 96 2.38 -6.23 -23.16
C LYS A 96 3.41 -7.22 -22.63
N SER A 97 4.56 -7.37 -23.30
CA SER A 97 5.67 -8.17 -22.78
C SER A 97 6.23 -7.61 -21.47
N ARG A 98 6.35 -6.28 -21.34
CA ARG A 98 6.81 -5.60 -20.10
C ARG A 98 5.77 -5.70 -18.99
N VAL A 99 4.48 -5.55 -19.28
CA VAL A 99 3.40 -5.82 -18.32
C VAL A 99 3.44 -7.28 -17.84
N ASN A 100 3.62 -8.26 -18.74
CA ASN A 100 3.76 -9.66 -18.35
C ASN A 100 5.01 -9.93 -17.47
N ALA A 101 6.13 -9.26 -17.77
CA ALA A 101 7.33 -9.33 -16.96
C ALA A 101 7.10 -8.73 -15.56
N LEU A 102 6.44 -7.58 -15.47
CA LEU A 102 6.00 -6.97 -14.21
C LEU A 102 5.14 -7.95 -13.39
N LEU A 103 4.11 -8.55 -14.01
CA LEU A 103 3.24 -9.53 -13.33
C LEU A 103 4.04 -10.74 -12.80
N THR A 104 5.09 -11.15 -13.50
CA THR A 104 5.98 -12.23 -13.06
C THR A 104 6.78 -11.81 -11.82
N ILE A 105 7.30 -10.58 -11.79
CA ILE A 105 8.02 -10.03 -10.64
C ILE A 105 7.06 -9.84 -9.45
N CYS A 106 5.86 -9.27 -9.66
CA CYS A 106 4.85 -9.15 -8.61
C CYS A 106 4.52 -10.52 -8.00
N ALA A 107 4.30 -11.54 -8.84
CA ALA A 107 4.00 -12.90 -8.36
C ALA A 107 5.15 -13.50 -7.54
N LYS A 108 6.42 -13.25 -7.93
CA LYS A 108 7.61 -13.66 -7.15
C LYS A 108 7.58 -13.10 -5.73
N HIS A 109 7.08 -11.87 -5.55
CA HIS A 109 6.98 -11.17 -4.27
C HIS A 109 5.61 -11.35 -3.57
N GLY A 110 4.74 -12.23 -4.07
CA GLY A 110 3.41 -12.46 -3.48
C GLY A 110 2.43 -11.29 -3.67
N ILE A 111 2.68 -10.43 -4.65
CA ILE A 111 1.89 -9.22 -4.94
C ILE A 111 0.95 -9.48 -6.11
N LYS A 112 -0.31 -9.07 -5.97
CA LYS A 112 -1.26 -8.96 -7.07
C LYS A 112 -1.52 -7.49 -7.39
N PRO A 113 -1.11 -6.94 -8.55
CA PRO A 113 -1.29 -5.52 -8.79
C PRO A 113 -2.72 -5.15 -9.18
N LEU A 114 -3.14 -3.96 -8.74
CA LEU A 114 -4.28 -3.23 -9.29
C LEU A 114 -3.75 -2.37 -10.45
N LEU A 115 -4.12 -2.70 -11.69
CA LEU A 115 -3.60 -2.01 -12.87
C LEU A 115 -4.50 -0.82 -13.22
N THR A 116 -3.92 0.38 -13.30
CA THR A 116 -4.62 1.62 -13.62
C THR A 116 -4.49 1.94 -15.11
N ILE A 117 -5.60 2.03 -15.83
CA ILE A 117 -5.64 2.17 -17.29
C ILE A 117 -5.42 3.61 -17.76
N PHE A 118 -6.14 4.55 -17.13
CA PHE A 118 -6.15 5.98 -17.45
C PHE A 118 -5.98 6.84 -16.18
N ASP A 119 -5.56 8.09 -16.38
CA ASP A 119 -5.21 9.07 -15.36
C ASP A 119 -5.38 10.51 -15.89
N SER A 120 -5.96 11.37 -15.06
CA SER A 120 -6.24 12.78 -15.38
C SER A 120 -5.35 13.79 -14.62
N CYS A 121 -4.31 13.33 -13.91
CA CYS A 121 -3.50 14.21 -13.06
C CYS A 121 -2.34 14.92 -13.79
N TRP A 122 -2.01 16.12 -13.30
CA TRP A 122 -0.82 16.90 -13.66
C TRP A 122 -0.73 17.32 -15.14
N ASN A 123 0.27 16.86 -15.90
CA ASN A 123 0.54 17.40 -17.23
C ASN A 123 -0.36 16.81 -18.32
N ALA A 124 -1.24 17.64 -18.88
CA ALA A 124 -2.24 17.26 -19.85
C ALA A 124 -1.73 16.96 -21.27
N TYR A 125 -0.44 17.20 -21.56
CA TYR A 125 0.15 17.04 -22.89
C TYR A 125 1.29 16.00 -22.87
N PRO A 126 0.98 14.72 -22.63
CA PRO A 126 1.95 13.63 -22.66
C PRO A 126 2.60 13.52 -24.06
N LYS A 127 3.87 13.12 -24.09
CA LYS A 127 4.60 12.84 -25.34
C LYS A 127 5.42 11.58 -25.18
N ALA A 128 5.36 10.73 -26.20
CA ALA A 128 6.24 9.58 -26.38
C ALA A 128 7.73 9.96 -26.39
N GLY A 129 8.60 9.01 -26.03
CA GLY A 129 10.06 9.16 -26.04
C GLY A 129 10.61 9.61 -24.69
N LYS A 130 11.80 10.23 -24.71
CA LYS A 130 12.47 10.68 -23.48
C LYS A 130 11.55 11.63 -22.68
N GLN A 131 11.31 11.29 -21.42
CA GLN A 131 10.48 12.11 -20.54
C GLN A 131 11.28 13.30 -19.95
N PRO A 132 10.62 14.42 -19.62
CA PRO A 132 11.28 15.56 -18.98
C PRO A 132 11.88 15.18 -17.62
N GLU A 133 13.02 15.77 -17.28
CA GLU A 133 13.54 15.63 -15.92
C GLU A 133 12.62 16.34 -14.92
N PRO A 134 12.38 15.75 -13.73
CA PRO A 134 11.63 16.39 -12.67
C PRO A 134 12.24 17.74 -12.29
N ARG A 135 11.39 18.74 -12.02
CA ARG A 135 11.84 20.00 -11.44
C ARG A 135 12.24 19.73 -9.99
N THR A 136 13.49 20.03 -9.65
CA THR A 136 14.03 19.82 -8.30
C THR A 136 13.15 20.47 -7.23
N GLY A 137 12.78 19.71 -6.21
CA GLY A 137 11.99 20.21 -5.09
C GLY A 137 10.50 20.35 -5.40
N VAL A 138 9.99 19.79 -6.50
CA VAL A 138 8.58 19.87 -6.90
C VAL A 138 8.02 18.48 -7.18
N MET A 139 7.07 18.06 -6.35
CA MET A 139 6.40 16.76 -6.44
C MET A 139 5.69 16.60 -7.78
N LEU A 140 5.81 15.41 -8.39
CA LEU A 140 5.11 14.96 -9.59
C LEU A 140 5.22 15.93 -10.78
N SER A 141 6.28 16.73 -10.81
CA SER A 141 6.51 17.73 -11.85
C SER A 141 6.77 17.15 -13.25
N ALA A 142 7.09 15.86 -13.33
CA ALA A 142 7.24 15.11 -14.58
C ALA A 142 6.03 14.19 -14.89
N TRP A 143 5.01 14.14 -14.02
CA TRP A 143 3.83 13.28 -14.21
C TRP A 143 2.96 13.76 -15.37
N VAL A 144 2.41 12.81 -16.14
CA VAL A 144 1.64 13.09 -17.36
C VAL A 144 0.31 12.33 -17.38
N GLN A 145 -0.71 12.90 -18.01
CA GLN A 145 -2.04 12.29 -18.15
C GLN A 145 -2.08 11.15 -19.17
N SER A 146 -3.02 10.22 -19.00
CA SER A 146 -3.37 9.20 -19.99
C SER A 146 -4.90 9.00 -20.01
N PRO A 147 -5.63 9.28 -21.10
CA PRO A 147 -5.15 9.96 -22.29
C PRO A 147 -4.80 11.42 -21.98
N GLY A 148 -3.91 12.01 -22.78
CA GLY A 148 -3.73 13.46 -22.80
C GLY A 148 -5.00 14.19 -23.27
N VAL A 149 -5.10 15.48 -22.96
CA VAL A 149 -6.30 16.31 -23.24
C VAL A 149 -6.71 16.31 -24.71
N ILE A 150 -5.76 16.21 -25.64
CA ILE A 150 -6.07 16.15 -27.09
C ILE A 150 -6.90 14.91 -27.39
N ALA A 151 -6.52 13.75 -26.86
CA ALA A 151 -7.24 12.50 -27.12
C ALA A 151 -8.51 12.33 -26.28
N LEU A 152 -8.59 13.02 -25.13
CA LEU A 152 -9.85 13.16 -24.40
C LEU A 152 -10.90 13.91 -25.23
N LEU A 153 -10.51 15.05 -25.83
CA LEU A 153 -11.43 15.96 -26.52
C LEU A 153 -11.72 15.57 -27.98
N ASP A 154 -10.76 14.96 -28.67
CA ASP A 154 -10.91 14.52 -30.05
C ASP A 154 -11.46 13.10 -30.13
N GLN A 155 -12.76 12.97 -30.41
CA GLN A 155 -13.44 11.68 -30.53
C GLN A 155 -12.85 10.77 -31.62
N THR A 156 -12.13 11.32 -32.61
CA THR A 156 -11.43 10.49 -33.61
C THR A 156 -10.28 9.68 -33.01
N GLN A 157 -9.82 10.04 -31.81
CA GLN A 157 -8.82 9.30 -31.04
C GLN A 157 -9.44 8.19 -30.18
N TRP A 158 -10.75 8.15 -29.97
CA TRP A 158 -11.36 7.15 -29.09
C TRP A 158 -11.18 5.71 -29.58
N PRO A 159 -11.21 5.39 -30.90
CA PRO A 159 -10.92 4.05 -31.39
C PRO A 159 -9.54 3.51 -30.97
N ARG A 160 -8.50 4.35 -30.89
CA ARG A 160 -7.17 3.89 -30.40
C ARG A 160 -7.17 3.67 -28.89
N LEU A 161 -7.94 4.43 -28.13
CA LEU A 161 -8.12 4.22 -26.68
C LEU A 161 -8.90 2.92 -26.43
N GLN A 162 -9.98 2.68 -27.17
CA GLN A 162 -10.70 1.41 -27.14
C GLN A 162 -9.76 0.24 -27.42
N THR A 163 -8.95 0.33 -28.48
CA THR A 163 -7.99 -0.72 -28.84
C THR A 163 -6.99 -0.98 -27.70
N TYR A 164 -6.48 0.07 -27.06
CA TYR A 164 -5.60 -0.06 -25.90
C TYR A 164 -6.29 -0.79 -24.73
N VAL A 165 -7.51 -0.36 -24.37
CA VAL A 165 -8.26 -0.98 -23.27
C VAL A 165 -8.55 -2.45 -23.55
N THR A 166 -9.13 -2.75 -24.72
CA THR A 166 -9.54 -4.13 -25.04
C THR A 166 -8.35 -5.06 -25.24
N ASP A 167 -7.26 -4.61 -25.85
CA ASP A 167 -6.08 -5.47 -26.04
C ASP A 167 -5.36 -5.73 -24.72
N VAL A 168 -5.13 -4.71 -23.88
CA VAL A 168 -4.44 -4.88 -22.60
C VAL A 168 -5.28 -5.68 -21.61
N VAL A 169 -6.52 -5.28 -21.37
CA VAL A 169 -7.42 -6.00 -20.44
C VAL A 169 -7.69 -7.41 -20.96
N GLY A 170 -7.92 -7.56 -22.28
CA GLY A 170 -8.20 -8.85 -22.90
C GLY A 170 -7.02 -9.82 -22.86
N THR A 171 -5.79 -9.33 -23.05
CA THR A 171 -4.58 -10.16 -22.96
C THR A 171 -4.42 -10.78 -21.56
N PHE A 172 -4.81 -10.06 -20.50
CA PHE A 172 -4.67 -10.51 -19.10
C PHE A 172 -5.99 -10.86 -18.41
N ALA A 173 -7.09 -11.02 -19.17
CA ALA A 173 -8.45 -11.16 -18.66
C ALA A 173 -8.62 -12.35 -17.68
N ASN A 174 -7.83 -13.41 -17.85
CA ASN A 174 -7.88 -14.61 -17.01
C ASN A 174 -6.60 -14.82 -16.18
N ASP A 175 -5.73 -13.80 -16.11
CA ASP A 175 -4.48 -13.90 -15.38
C ASP A 175 -4.70 -13.71 -13.87
N ALA A 176 -4.55 -14.80 -13.11
CA ALA A 176 -4.76 -14.80 -11.66
C ALA A 176 -3.76 -13.92 -10.88
N ARG A 177 -2.70 -13.43 -11.54
CA ARG A 177 -1.74 -12.50 -10.93
C ARG A 177 -2.31 -11.09 -10.80
N VAL A 178 -3.29 -10.70 -11.63
CA VAL A 178 -3.91 -9.36 -11.57
C VAL A 178 -4.96 -9.34 -10.45
N LEU A 179 -4.92 -8.30 -9.60
CA LEU A 179 -5.93 -8.09 -8.56
C LEU A 179 -7.24 -7.57 -9.16
N GLY A 180 -7.15 -6.54 -9.98
CA GLY A 180 -8.27 -5.79 -10.53
C GLY A 180 -7.82 -4.76 -11.56
N TRP A 181 -8.79 -4.06 -12.13
CA TRP A 181 -8.58 -2.99 -13.10
C TRP A 181 -9.18 -1.69 -12.58
N ASP A 182 -8.31 -0.71 -12.32
CA ASP A 182 -8.73 0.67 -12.06
C ASP A 182 -8.78 1.41 -13.40
N LEU A 183 -9.98 1.62 -13.92
CA LEU A 183 -10.15 2.07 -15.29
C LEU A 183 -9.79 3.54 -15.49
N TRP A 184 -9.88 4.36 -14.45
CA TRP A 184 -9.54 5.78 -14.56
C TRP A 184 -9.26 6.40 -13.19
N ASN A 185 -8.05 6.91 -13.02
CA ASN A 185 -7.62 7.69 -11.86
C ASN A 185 -8.11 9.13 -11.93
N GLU A 186 -8.80 9.58 -10.88
CA GLU A 186 -9.26 10.96 -10.66
C GLU A 186 -9.79 11.66 -11.93
N PRO A 187 -10.79 11.07 -12.60
CA PRO A 187 -11.05 11.34 -14.01
C PRO A 187 -11.37 12.81 -14.35
N ASP A 188 -11.91 13.59 -13.43
CA ASP A 188 -12.24 15.01 -13.59
C ASP A 188 -11.33 15.98 -12.78
N ASN A 189 -10.17 15.52 -12.30
CA ASN A 189 -9.25 16.38 -11.55
C ASN A 189 -8.80 17.59 -12.38
N SER A 190 -9.07 18.79 -11.87
CA SER A 190 -8.71 20.08 -12.47
C SER A 190 -9.25 20.30 -13.89
N PHE A 191 -10.30 19.58 -14.28
CA PHE A 191 -10.92 19.69 -15.59
C PHE A 191 -11.87 20.89 -15.68
N ASN A 192 -11.88 21.56 -16.83
CA ASN A 192 -12.91 22.53 -17.16
C ASN A 192 -14.20 21.85 -17.66
N SER A 193 -15.28 22.62 -17.82
CA SER A 193 -16.59 22.09 -18.23
C SER A 193 -16.58 21.32 -19.56
N THR A 194 -15.70 21.69 -20.51
CA THR A 194 -15.60 20.99 -21.80
C THR A 194 -14.94 19.62 -21.62
N GLN A 195 -13.88 19.55 -20.81
CA GLN A 195 -13.22 18.28 -20.49
C GLN A 195 -14.15 17.36 -19.69
N VAL A 196 -14.89 17.89 -18.71
CA VAL A 196 -15.90 17.11 -17.96
C VAL A 196 -16.99 16.58 -18.90
N ALA A 197 -17.48 17.38 -19.85
CA ALA A 197 -18.50 16.94 -20.81
C ALA A 197 -18.00 15.80 -21.74
N ALA A 198 -16.73 15.85 -22.15
CA ALA A 198 -16.11 14.76 -22.92
C ALA A 198 -15.94 13.49 -22.06
N LEU A 199 -15.48 13.65 -20.82
CA LEU A 199 -15.30 12.55 -19.88
C LEU A 199 -16.61 11.84 -19.55
N VAL A 200 -17.71 12.57 -19.33
CA VAL A 200 -19.04 11.99 -19.05
C VAL A 200 -19.51 11.09 -20.19
N GLN A 201 -19.08 11.33 -21.43
CA GLN A 201 -19.36 10.46 -22.57
C GLN A 201 -18.38 9.28 -22.66
N LEU A 202 -17.11 9.50 -22.35
CA LEU A 202 -16.05 8.51 -22.55
C LEU A 202 -15.95 7.48 -21.42
N LEU A 203 -16.07 7.89 -20.15
CA LEU A 203 -15.89 7.00 -19.01
C LEU A 203 -16.82 5.77 -19.01
N PRO A 204 -18.14 5.89 -19.32
CA PRO A 204 -18.99 4.72 -19.46
C PRO A 204 -18.52 3.77 -20.56
N GLN A 205 -18.03 4.30 -21.69
CA GLN A 205 -17.51 3.49 -22.78
C GLN A 205 -16.25 2.72 -22.37
N VAL A 206 -15.36 3.30 -21.55
CA VAL A 206 -14.19 2.59 -21.01
C VAL A 206 -14.60 1.37 -20.17
N PHE A 207 -15.63 1.52 -19.33
CA PHE A 207 -16.22 0.39 -18.62
C PHE A 207 -16.76 -0.67 -19.58
N ASP A 208 -17.50 -0.26 -20.61
CA ASP A 208 -18.06 -1.19 -21.61
C ASP A 208 -16.98 -1.91 -22.42
N TRP A 209 -15.91 -1.21 -22.79
CA TRP A 209 -14.76 -1.79 -23.49
C TRP A 209 -14.06 -2.84 -22.62
N ALA A 210 -13.77 -2.53 -21.36
CA ALA A 210 -13.17 -3.47 -20.43
C ALA A 210 -14.08 -4.69 -20.18
N ARG A 211 -15.40 -4.50 -20.05
CA ARG A 211 -16.37 -5.60 -19.88
C ARG A 211 -16.51 -6.46 -21.14
N SER A 212 -16.32 -5.89 -22.33
CA SER A 212 -16.46 -6.61 -23.61
C SER A 212 -15.46 -7.75 -23.77
N VAL A 213 -14.32 -7.68 -23.08
CA VAL A 213 -13.29 -8.72 -23.05
C VAL A 213 -13.39 -9.64 -21.83
N ASN A 214 -14.44 -9.49 -21.03
CA ASN A 214 -14.85 -10.36 -19.94
C ASN A 214 -13.74 -10.75 -18.95
N PRO A 215 -13.04 -9.78 -18.30
CA PRO A 215 -12.03 -10.09 -17.31
C PRO A 215 -12.64 -10.74 -16.08
N THR A 216 -11.92 -11.70 -15.52
CA THR A 216 -12.23 -12.42 -14.28
C THR A 216 -11.97 -11.58 -13.02
N GLN A 217 -11.26 -10.46 -13.16
CA GLN A 217 -11.00 -9.50 -12.09
C GLN A 217 -12.05 -8.36 -12.11
N PRO A 218 -12.27 -7.68 -10.96
CA PRO A 218 -13.22 -6.57 -10.89
C PRO A 218 -12.72 -5.34 -11.65
N LEU A 219 -13.67 -4.54 -12.13
CA LEU A 219 -13.46 -3.20 -12.64
C LEU A 219 -13.81 -2.17 -11.56
N THR A 220 -13.04 -1.10 -11.48
CA THR A 220 -13.31 0.03 -10.58
C THR A 220 -12.87 1.36 -11.18
N SER A 221 -13.41 2.46 -10.68
CA SER A 221 -12.88 3.82 -10.81
C SER A 221 -13.53 4.62 -9.68
N GLY A 222 -12.72 5.31 -8.89
CA GLY A 222 -13.16 5.87 -7.60
C GLY A 222 -13.15 7.40 -7.58
N PRO A 223 -14.09 8.04 -6.87
CA PRO A 223 -14.04 9.48 -6.63
C PRO A 223 -12.86 9.84 -5.73
N PHE A 224 -12.22 10.98 -6.03
CA PHE A 224 -11.23 11.62 -5.16
C PHE A 224 -11.81 12.78 -4.34
N GLY A 225 -12.96 13.32 -4.77
CA GLY A 225 -13.71 14.35 -4.07
C GLY A 225 -14.62 13.80 -2.97
N THR A 226 -15.43 14.67 -2.38
CA THR A 226 -16.31 14.33 -1.23
C THR A 226 -17.80 14.49 -1.54
N ASP A 227 -18.16 14.64 -2.82
CA ASP A 227 -19.51 14.95 -3.26
C ASP A 227 -20.52 13.81 -3.01
N TYR A 228 -20.05 12.57 -2.93
CA TYR A 228 -20.84 11.40 -2.53
C TYR A 228 -21.23 11.38 -1.04
N LEU A 229 -20.69 12.26 -0.19
CA LEU A 229 -21.07 12.30 1.23
C LEU A 229 -22.51 12.80 1.44
N ASN A 230 -23.00 13.64 0.53
CA ASN A 230 -24.31 14.29 0.63
C ASN A 230 -25.34 13.75 -0.39
N GLY A 231 -25.10 12.57 -0.98
CA GLY A 231 -25.96 11.99 -2.02
C GLY A 231 -25.17 11.10 -2.98
N ILE A 232 -25.63 11.01 -4.23
CA ILE A 232 -24.95 10.18 -5.25
C ILE A 232 -23.73 10.91 -5.89
N GLY A 233 -23.50 12.19 -5.55
CA GLY A 233 -22.44 13.02 -6.13
C GLY A 233 -22.78 13.57 -7.52
N GLY A 234 -21.80 14.24 -8.14
CA GLY A 234 -21.84 14.76 -9.51
C GLY A 234 -21.86 13.65 -10.55
N GLN A 235 -22.05 14.01 -11.83
CA GLN A 235 -22.25 13.03 -12.91
C GLN A 235 -21.10 12.02 -13.02
N VAL A 236 -19.87 12.45 -12.82
CA VAL A 236 -18.67 11.59 -12.87
C VAL A 236 -18.70 10.57 -11.72
N THR A 237 -18.89 11.03 -10.48
CA THR A 237 -19.07 10.17 -9.30
C THR A 237 -20.21 9.16 -9.49
N GLN A 238 -21.34 9.57 -10.08
CA GLN A 238 -22.44 8.65 -10.38
C GLN A 238 -22.03 7.57 -11.39
N ILE A 239 -21.30 7.91 -12.46
CA ILE A 239 -20.80 6.94 -13.43
C ILE A 239 -19.85 5.95 -12.74
N GLN A 240 -18.90 6.45 -11.96
CA GLN A 240 -17.93 5.66 -11.20
C GLN A 240 -18.61 4.65 -10.25
N MET A 241 -19.50 5.14 -9.38
CA MET A 241 -20.19 4.32 -8.38
C MET A 241 -21.17 3.33 -9.02
N ASN A 242 -21.83 3.71 -10.11
CA ASN A 242 -22.78 2.84 -10.80
C ASN A 242 -22.13 1.79 -11.71
N ASN A 243 -20.88 1.98 -12.14
CA ASN A 243 -20.22 1.03 -13.03
C ASN A 243 -19.17 0.14 -12.34
N SER A 244 -18.68 0.53 -11.17
CA SER A 244 -17.65 -0.24 -10.49
C SER A 244 -18.18 -1.56 -9.90
N ASP A 245 -17.48 -2.66 -10.17
CA ASP A 245 -17.75 -3.97 -9.58
C ASP A 245 -17.46 -3.94 -8.07
N VAL A 246 -16.35 -3.32 -7.68
CA VAL A 246 -15.98 -2.98 -6.30
C VAL A 246 -15.78 -1.49 -6.18
N LEU A 247 -16.13 -0.90 -5.05
CA LEU A 247 -15.97 0.53 -4.87
C LEU A 247 -14.52 0.88 -4.58
N SER A 248 -14.03 1.94 -5.20
CA SER A 248 -12.80 2.60 -4.78
C SER A 248 -13.04 4.07 -4.48
N PHE A 249 -12.13 4.69 -3.74
CA PHE A 249 -12.14 6.11 -3.43
C PHE A 249 -10.75 6.56 -2.96
N HIS A 250 -10.48 7.86 -2.96
CA HIS A 250 -9.27 8.43 -2.38
C HIS A 250 -9.59 9.20 -1.10
N ASN A 251 -8.66 9.20 -0.15
CA ASN A 251 -8.78 10.05 1.03
C ASN A 251 -7.41 10.40 1.62
N TYR A 252 -7.16 11.69 1.75
CA TYR A 252 -5.91 12.24 2.29
C TYR A 252 -6.14 13.02 3.60
N ASP A 253 -7.22 12.70 4.32
CA ASP A 253 -7.63 13.39 5.54
C ASP A 253 -7.32 12.55 6.80
N PRO A 254 -7.41 13.15 8.00
CA PRO A 254 -7.25 12.42 9.26
C PRO A 254 -8.30 11.33 9.48
N ALA A 255 -7.99 10.41 10.40
CA ALA A 255 -8.77 9.20 10.67
C ALA A 255 -10.28 9.42 10.92
N ASN A 256 -10.67 10.51 11.59
CA ASN A 256 -12.09 10.83 11.85
C ASN A 256 -12.87 11.16 10.56
N THR A 257 -12.26 11.92 9.65
CA THR A 257 -12.82 12.23 8.34
C THR A 257 -12.83 10.98 7.47
N PHE A 258 -11.74 10.22 7.47
CA PHE A 258 -11.66 8.93 6.77
C PHE A 258 -12.78 7.97 7.18
N GLU A 259 -13.06 7.83 8.49
CA GLU A 259 -14.16 7.00 9.00
C GLU A 259 -15.52 7.45 8.48
N THR A 260 -15.72 8.77 8.34
CA THR A 260 -16.96 9.34 7.80
C THR A 260 -17.17 8.93 6.34
N HIS A 261 -16.12 8.94 5.54
CA HIS A 261 -16.17 8.49 4.14
C HIS A 261 -16.46 6.99 4.04
N ILE A 262 -15.82 6.15 4.86
CA ILE A 262 -16.10 4.72 4.91
C ILE A 262 -17.59 4.47 5.20
N LYS A 263 -18.14 5.09 6.24
CA LYS A 263 -19.54 4.91 6.64
C LYS A 263 -20.52 5.39 5.57
N ALA A 264 -20.16 6.39 4.78
CA ALA A 264 -20.96 6.83 3.65
C ALA A 264 -20.96 5.78 2.52
N LEU A 265 -19.78 5.25 2.17
CA LEU A 265 -19.60 4.27 1.09
C LEU A 265 -20.19 2.90 1.43
N GLN A 266 -20.17 2.48 2.71
CA GLN A 266 -20.73 1.19 3.14
C GLN A 266 -22.23 1.04 2.83
N LYS A 267 -22.96 2.16 2.66
CA LYS A 267 -24.38 2.15 2.28
C LYS A 267 -24.65 1.56 0.89
N TRP A 268 -23.62 1.43 0.06
CA TRP A 268 -23.71 0.87 -1.28
C TRP A 268 -23.57 -0.67 -1.33
N ASN A 269 -23.41 -1.33 -0.17
CA ASN A 269 -23.37 -2.79 -0.04
C ASN A 269 -22.36 -3.49 -0.98
N ARG A 270 -21.20 -2.85 -1.16
CA ARG A 270 -20.11 -3.37 -1.98
C ARG A 270 -18.80 -3.32 -1.21
N PRO A 271 -17.85 -4.22 -1.53
CA PRO A 271 -16.49 -4.09 -1.01
C PRO A 271 -15.87 -2.76 -1.41
N ILE A 272 -15.03 -2.22 -0.52
CA ILE A 272 -14.44 -0.89 -0.66
C ILE A 272 -12.92 -1.01 -0.59
N ILE A 273 -12.23 -0.33 -1.50
CA ILE A 273 -10.78 -0.17 -1.52
C ILE A 273 -10.46 1.33 -1.51
N CYS A 274 -9.78 1.83 -0.49
CA CYS A 274 -9.14 3.13 -0.54
C CYS A 274 -7.90 2.99 -1.43
N THR A 275 -7.99 3.46 -2.68
CA THR A 275 -6.95 3.28 -3.70
C THR A 275 -5.84 4.32 -3.62
N GLU A 276 -6.06 5.39 -2.87
CA GLU A 276 -5.04 6.37 -2.48
C GLU A 276 -5.32 6.93 -1.09
N TYR A 277 -4.30 6.87 -0.23
CA TYR A 277 -4.28 7.62 1.03
C TYR A 277 -2.86 8.00 1.43
N MET A 278 -2.82 8.72 2.55
CA MET A 278 -1.68 9.18 3.32
C MET A 278 -1.01 10.41 2.70
N ALA A 279 -1.06 11.46 3.51
CA ALA A 279 -0.56 12.81 3.29
C ALA A 279 -0.19 13.28 4.70
N ARG A 280 1.02 12.95 5.17
CA ARG A 280 1.35 13.02 6.60
C ARG A 280 1.17 14.43 7.18
N THR A 281 1.52 15.46 6.42
CA THR A 281 1.36 16.87 6.82
C THR A 281 -0.10 17.32 6.97
N ARG A 282 -1.07 16.51 6.51
CA ARG A 282 -2.52 16.72 6.69
C ARG A 282 -3.12 15.83 7.78
N GLY A 283 -2.30 15.07 8.52
CA GLY A 283 -2.76 14.14 9.56
C GLY A 283 -3.33 12.83 9.03
N SER A 284 -3.08 12.51 7.76
CA SER A 284 -3.39 11.20 7.16
C SER A 284 -2.11 10.37 7.14
N ASP A 285 -1.99 9.39 8.05
CA ASP A 285 -0.76 8.60 8.28
C ASP A 285 -1.05 7.10 8.45
N PHE A 286 0.02 6.30 8.46
CA PHE A 286 -0.10 4.85 8.66
C PHE A 286 -0.49 4.46 10.08
N ILE A 287 -0.25 5.31 11.07
CA ILE A 287 -0.45 4.98 12.49
C ILE A 287 -1.94 5.02 12.84
N THR A 288 -2.69 5.96 12.26
CA THR A 288 -4.08 6.24 12.62
C THR A 288 -5.07 5.78 11.55
N VAL A 289 -4.75 5.93 10.26
CA VAL A 289 -5.69 5.64 9.16
C VAL A 289 -5.68 4.17 8.77
N LEU A 290 -4.49 3.56 8.66
CA LEU A 290 -4.37 2.19 8.17
C LEU A 290 -5.00 1.14 9.13
N PRO A 291 -4.80 1.18 10.47
CA PRO A 291 -5.50 0.28 11.39
C PRO A 291 -7.03 0.44 11.36
N LEU A 292 -7.52 1.67 11.16
CA LEU A 292 -8.94 1.96 11.01
C LEU A 292 -9.49 1.32 9.73
N GLY A 293 -8.78 1.44 8.60
CA GLY A 293 -9.11 0.74 7.36
C GLY A 293 -9.22 -0.77 7.56
N LYS A 294 -8.28 -1.38 8.29
CA LYS A 294 -8.32 -2.81 8.65
C LYS A 294 -9.55 -3.16 9.48
N GLN A 295 -9.86 -2.36 10.51
CA GLN A 295 -11.02 -2.56 11.38
C GLN A 295 -12.33 -2.57 10.60
N TYR A 296 -12.46 -1.70 9.60
CA TYR A 296 -13.63 -1.62 8.73
C TYR A 296 -13.58 -2.56 7.51
N ASN A 297 -12.56 -3.42 7.42
CA ASN A 297 -12.32 -4.34 6.29
C ASN A 297 -12.25 -3.63 4.93
N ILE A 298 -11.57 -2.49 4.90
CA ILE A 298 -11.32 -1.68 3.70
C ILE A 298 -9.95 -2.08 3.14
N GLY A 299 -9.87 -2.30 1.82
CA GLY A 299 -8.56 -2.45 1.16
C GLY A 299 -7.82 -1.11 1.17
N MET A 300 -6.52 -1.09 1.47
CA MET A 300 -5.78 0.14 1.71
C MET A 300 -4.53 0.24 0.83
N ILE A 301 -4.48 1.25 -0.05
CA ILE A 301 -3.36 1.50 -0.94
C ILE A 301 -2.89 2.94 -0.74
N ASN A 302 -1.69 3.13 -0.21
CA ASN A 302 -1.16 4.48 0.04
C ASN A 302 -0.55 5.09 -1.23
N TRP A 303 -0.53 6.41 -1.36
CA TRP A 303 0.26 7.08 -2.40
C TRP A 303 1.73 7.14 -1.97
N GLY A 304 2.67 6.96 -2.91
CA GLY A 304 4.13 7.01 -2.70
C GLY A 304 4.73 5.75 -2.07
N PHE A 305 5.88 5.30 -2.56
CA PHE A 305 6.51 4.05 -2.11
C PHE A 305 8.01 4.19 -1.88
N VAL A 306 8.81 4.36 -2.94
CA VAL A 306 10.26 4.62 -2.86
C VAL A 306 10.57 6.01 -3.38
N ASN A 307 11.28 6.80 -2.59
CA ASN A 307 11.69 8.15 -2.97
C ASN A 307 12.57 8.13 -4.24
N GLY A 308 12.09 8.80 -5.29
CA GLY A 308 12.73 8.81 -6.61
C GLY A 308 12.36 10.03 -7.44
N LYS A 309 12.35 9.88 -8.77
CA LYS A 309 12.07 10.98 -9.73
C LYS A 309 10.70 11.62 -9.54
N THR A 310 9.72 10.90 -9.02
CA THR A 310 8.39 11.44 -8.67
C THR A 310 8.44 12.51 -7.58
N GLN A 311 9.46 12.47 -6.70
CA GLN A 311 9.64 13.38 -5.56
C GLN A 311 8.39 13.49 -4.66
N ASN A 312 7.69 12.38 -4.38
CA ASN A 312 6.50 12.41 -3.50
C ASN A 312 6.84 12.63 -2.02
N ASN A 313 8.12 12.79 -1.67
CA ASN A 313 8.54 13.22 -0.35
C ASN A 313 8.17 14.70 -0.08
N TYR A 314 7.97 15.52 -1.12
CA TYR A 314 7.55 16.92 -0.97
C TYR A 314 6.03 17.08 -0.94
N PRO A 315 5.49 18.03 -0.16
CA PRO A 315 4.06 18.31 -0.15
C PRO A 315 3.55 19.00 -1.42
N TRP A 316 2.22 19.03 -1.61
CA TRP A 316 1.58 19.69 -2.75
C TRP A 316 1.94 21.17 -2.89
N ASP A 317 2.24 21.87 -1.78
CA ASP A 317 2.66 23.27 -1.78
C ASP A 317 4.00 23.51 -2.48
N SER A 318 4.77 22.44 -2.77
CA SER A 318 6.01 22.50 -3.53
C SER A 318 5.85 23.10 -4.94
N TRP A 319 4.63 23.10 -5.49
CA TRP A 319 4.32 23.76 -6.76
C TRP A 319 4.41 25.29 -6.66
N GLN A 320 4.12 25.85 -5.49
CA GLN A 320 4.24 27.28 -5.19
C GLN A 320 5.57 27.58 -4.49
N ASN A 321 6.08 26.66 -3.66
CA ASN A 321 7.26 26.80 -2.83
C ASN A 321 8.25 25.63 -3.03
N PRO A 322 9.04 25.61 -4.11
CA PRO A 322 9.95 24.49 -4.39
C PRO A 322 11.02 24.26 -3.30
N TYR A 323 11.17 23.01 -2.88
CA TYR A 323 12.12 22.56 -1.84
C TYR A 323 13.53 22.37 -2.43
N THR A 324 14.19 23.47 -2.80
CA THR A 324 15.49 23.44 -3.50
C THR A 324 16.70 23.56 -2.57
N THR A 325 16.55 24.16 -1.39
CA THR A 325 17.65 24.43 -0.45
C THR A 325 17.51 23.68 0.88
N TYR A 326 16.38 23.00 1.11
CA TYR A 326 16.11 22.24 2.32
C TYR A 326 15.13 21.09 2.03
N GLN A 327 15.15 20.06 2.88
CA GLN A 327 14.17 18.98 2.87
C GLN A 327 13.00 19.33 3.81
N PRO A 328 11.77 18.86 3.53
CA PRO A 328 10.65 19.03 4.45
C PRO A 328 10.95 18.29 5.76
N TYR A 329 10.51 18.89 6.88
CA TYR A 329 10.67 18.27 8.21
C TYR A 329 9.98 16.90 8.29
N LEU A 330 8.80 16.79 7.67
CA LEU A 330 8.02 15.58 7.56
C LEU A 330 7.77 15.28 6.08
N TRP A 331 8.16 14.09 5.61
CA TRP A 331 7.89 13.69 4.23
C TRP A 331 6.40 13.53 3.99
N PHE A 332 5.98 13.83 2.76
CA PHE A 332 4.58 13.81 2.41
C PHE A 332 4.05 12.40 2.22
N HIS A 333 4.58 11.65 1.24
CA HIS A 333 4.06 10.33 0.88
C HIS A 333 5.05 9.16 1.06
N GLU A 334 6.30 9.29 0.62
CA GLU A 334 7.20 8.12 0.45
C GLU A 334 7.38 7.25 1.71
N VAL A 335 7.45 5.93 1.52
CA VAL A 335 7.62 4.92 2.58
C VAL A 335 9.11 4.59 2.78
N PHE A 336 9.87 4.52 1.69
CA PHE A 336 11.28 4.19 1.67
C PHE A 336 12.12 5.33 1.11
N ARG A 337 13.34 5.46 1.63
CA ARG A 337 14.40 6.20 0.97
C ARG A 337 14.92 5.41 -0.23
N ASN A 338 15.66 6.07 -1.10
CA ASN A 338 16.21 5.46 -2.31
C ASN A 338 17.26 4.36 -2.03
N ASP A 339 17.78 4.28 -0.79
CA ASP A 339 18.67 3.20 -0.34
C ASP A 339 17.91 1.98 0.22
N GLY A 340 16.56 2.00 0.19
CA GLY A 340 15.71 0.93 0.71
C GLY A 340 15.48 0.97 2.22
N THR A 341 15.98 2.00 2.94
CA THR A 341 15.66 2.18 4.35
C THR A 341 14.27 2.81 4.54
N PRO A 342 13.42 2.34 5.46
CA PRO A 342 12.13 2.99 5.74
C PRO A 342 12.34 4.43 6.19
N TYR A 343 11.55 5.37 5.65
CA TYR A 343 11.56 6.78 6.07
C TYR A 343 11.29 6.90 7.58
N LEU A 344 10.17 6.33 8.02
CA LEU A 344 9.79 6.15 9.42
C LEU A 344 9.69 4.65 9.71
N ILE A 345 10.54 4.17 10.61
CA ILE A 345 10.58 2.75 11.02
C ILE A 345 9.25 2.37 11.70
N GLU A 346 8.65 3.32 12.39
CA GLU A 346 7.39 3.25 13.11
C GLU A 346 6.21 2.87 12.22
N GLU A 347 6.16 3.45 11.02
CA GLU A 347 5.11 3.18 10.05
C GLU A 347 5.34 1.83 9.37
N ALA A 348 6.58 1.52 8.98
CA ALA A 348 6.95 0.20 8.46
C ALA A 348 6.55 -0.92 9.43
N GLN A 349 6.73 -0.69 10.73
CA GLN A 349 6.29 -1.55 11.82
C GLN A 349 4.77 -1.76 11.83
N VAL A 350 3.97 -0.69 11.76
CA VAL A 350 2.50 -0.80 11.72
C VAL A 350 2.03 -1.54 10.48
N ILE A 351 2.56 -1.21 9.30
CA ILE A 351 2.23 -1.88 8.04
C ILE A 351 2.47 -3.39 8.18
N LYS A 352 3.63 -3.77 8.70
CA LYS A 352 4.03 -5.18 8.85
C LYS A 352 3.14 -5.98 9.81
N ARG A 353 2.68 -5.37 10.91
CA ARG A 353 1.81 -6.05 11.90
C ARG A 353 0.39 -6.30 11.44
N LEU A 354 -0.14 -5.49 10.52
CA LEU A 354 -1.56 -5.57 10.13
C LEU A 354 -1.89 -6.79 9.25
N ASN A 355 -0.86 -7.50 8.79
CA ASN A 355 -0.99 -8.80 8.12
C ASN A 355 -0.74 -9.99 9.05
N GLY A 356 -0.77 -9.76 10.36
CA GLY A 356 -0.47 -10.74 11.39
C GLY A 356 0.98 -10.68 11.84
N CYS A 357 1.37 -11.59 12.73
CA CYS A 357 2.74 -11.60 13.22
C CYS A 357 3.71 -12.09 12.14
N PRO A 358 4.85 -11.40 11.95
CA PRO A 358 5.89 -11.86 11.02
C PRO A 358 6.34 -13.27 11.35
N LYS A 359 6.81 -14.01 10.35
CA LYS A 359 7.28 -15.40 10.53
C LYS A 359 8.29 -15.48 11.69
N GLY A 360 8.00 -16.35 12.66
CA GLY A 360 8.80 -16.51 13.88
C GLY A 360 8.32 -15.69 15.07
N PHE A 361 7.45 -14.70 14.87
CA PHE A 361 6.82 -13.94 15.94
C PHE A 361 5.49 -14.59 16.34
N LYS A 362 5.18 -14.57 17.65
CA LYS A 362 3.91 -15.02 18.22
C LYS A 362 3.09 -13.82 18.65
N SER A 363 1.79 -13.84 18.35
CA SER A 363 0.83 -12.85 18.85
C SER A 363 0.54 -13.12 20.32
N THR A 364 0.49 -12.07 21.14
CA THR A 364 -0.18 -12.13 22.44
C THR A 364 -1.64 -11.70 22.31
N ALA A 365 -2.52 -12.18 23.19
CA ALA A 365 -3.88 -11.67 23.32
C ALA A 365 -3.83 -10.13 23.52
N GLN A 366 -4.73 -9.43 22.80
CA GLN A 366 -4.90 -7.97 22.70
C GLN A 366 -4.16 -7.13 23.75
N SER A 367 -3.18 -6.32 23.30
CA SER A 367 -2.82 -5.11 24.03
C SER A 367 -4.01 -4.14 24.02
N LEU A 368 -4.03 -3.18 24.95
CA LEU A 368 -5.00 -2.08 24.96
C LEU A 368 -5.00 -1.25 23.65
N LYS A 369 -4.03 -1.46 22.75
CA LYS A 369 -3.82 -0.72 21.50
C LYS A 369 -3.76 -1.60 20.22
N GLY A 370 -3.98 -2.92 20.30
CA GLY A 370 -3.95 -3.84 19.14
C GLY A 370 -3.13 -5.13 19.33
N LEU A 371 -2.88 -5.85 18.23
CA LEU A 371 -2.04 -7.06 18.18
C LEU A 371 -0.55 -6.67 18.33
N THR A 372 0.10 -7.14 19.40
CA THR A 372 1.56 -7.05 19.59
C THR A 372 2.19 -8.41 19.27
N CYS A 373 3.29 -8.41 18.53
CA CYS A 373 3.94 -9.61 18.05
C CYS A 373 5.34 -9.72 18.67
N TYR A 374 5.65 -10.85 19.30
CA TYR A 374 6.93 -11.05 19.99
C TYR A 374 7.74 -12.19 19.41
N ASN A 375 9.05 -12.02 19.36
CA ASN A 375 9.98 -13.11 19.11
C ASN A 375 11.12 -13.07 20.13
N ALA A 376 11.54 -14.25 20.55
CA ALA A 376 12.57 -14.46 21.56
C ALA A 376 13.77 -15.13 20.91
N TYR A 377 14.97 -14.68 21.28
CA TYR A 377 16.22 -15.17 20.72
C TYR A 377 17.10 -15.70 21.85
N SER A 378 17.58 -16.93 21.71
CA SER A 378 18.37 -17.62 22.71
C SER A 378 19.88 -17.42 22.59
N ALA A 379 20.35 -16.82 21.49
CA ALA A 379 21.75 -16.47 21.30
C ALA A 379 22.03 -15.19 22.10
N PRO A 380 22.83 -15.23 23.18
CA PRO A 380 22.96 -14.10 24.06
C PRO A 380 23.81 -12.98 23.42
N LEU A 381 23.34 -11.75 23.56
CA LEU A 381 24.00 -10.52 23.08
C LEU A 381 24.04 -9.47 24.20
N ASN A 382 24.95 -8.50 24.11
CA ASN A 382 24.79 -7.27 24.89
C ASN A 382 23.56 -6.50 24.40
N PHE A 383 23.11 -5.49 25.17
CA PHE A 383 21.87 -4.78 24.85
C PHE A 383 21.91 -4.06 23.49
N THR A 384 23.03 -3.42 23.15
CA THR A 384 23.17 -2.67 21.90
C THR A 384 23.08 -3.60 20.68
N ASP A 385 23.74 -4.75 20.72
CA ASP A 385 23.71 -5.74 19.66
C ASP A 385 22.33 -6.43 19.58
N ALA A 386 21.68 -6.68 20.72
CA ALA A 386 20.31 -7.18 20.77
C ALA A 386 19.33 -6.20 20.12
N GLN A 387 19.43 -4.91 20.45
CA GLN A 387 18.62 -3.85 19.86
C GLN A 387 18.86 -3.75 18.35
N ALA A 388 20.11 -3.76 17.91
CA ALA A 388 20.44 -3.77 16.48
C ALA A 388 19.89 -5.02 15.76
N ALA A 389 19.91 -6.18 16.41
CA ALA A 389 19.34 -7.42 15.88
C ALA A 389 17.82 -7.35 15.74
N CYS A 390 17.10 -6.75 16.69
CA CYS A 390 15.66 -6.50 16.56
C CYS A 390 15.38 -5.54 15.39
N ASN A 391 16.12 -4.45 15.31
CA ASN A 391 15.96 -3.41 14.30
C ASN A 391 16.17 -3.93 12.87
N LYS A 392 17.01 -4.97 12.69
CA LYS A 392 17.26 -5.59 11.38
C LYS A 392 15.99 -6.10 10.68
N ASN A 393 14.95 -6.45 11.43
CA ASN A 393 13.66 -6.88 10.88
C ASN A 393 12.57 -5.82 11.01
N TYR A 394 12.93 -4.58 11.31
CA TYR A 394 12.03 -3.50 11.71
C TYR A 394 11.30 -3.78 13.03
N ALA A 395 11.82 -4.62 13.94
CA ALA A 395 11.25 -4.78 15.28
C ALA A 395 12.00 -3.89 16.29
N ASN A 396 11.41 -3.62 17.46
CA ASN A 396 12.09 -2.97 18.58
C ASN A 396 12.40 -3.99 19.67
N MET A 397 13.18 -3.58 20.67
CA MET A 397 13.22 -4.30 21.95
C MET A 397 11.82 -4.38 22.55
N ALA A 398 11.47 -5.51 23.16
CA ALA A 398 10.09 -5.81 23.54
C ALA A 398 9.47 -4.81 24.53
N ILE A 399 8.25 -4.37 24.24
CA ILE A 399 7.44 -3.53 25.13
C ILE A 399 6.49 -4.43 25.93
N ILE A 400 6.31 -4.18 27.24
CA ILE A 400 5.36 -4.92 28.08
C ILE A 400 4.50 -3.92 28.86
N ASP A 401 3.35 -3.54 28.33
CA ASP A 401 2.53 -2.45 28.86
C ASP A 401 1.31 -2.92 29.69
N SER A 402 1.19 -4.22 29.94
CA SER A 402 0.12 -4.78 30.76
C SER A 402 0.48 -6.09 31.45
N ALA A 403 -0.20 -6.37 32.57
CA ALA A 403 -0.06 -7.63 33.30
C ALA A 403 -0.44 -8.87 32.47
N ALA A 404 -1.43 -8.72 31.58
CA ALA A 404 -1.86 -9.79 30.67
C ALA A 404 -0.72 -10.19 29.72
N GLN A 405 -0.10 -9.20 29.05
CA GLN A 405 1.06 -9.45 28.18
C GLN A 405 2.23 -10.06 28.94
N ASN A 406 2.55 -9.55 30.14
CA ASN A 406 3.66 -10.07 30.93
C ASN A 406 3.46 -11.57 31.25
N THR A 407 2.24 -11.94 31.62
CA THR A 407 1.88 -13.33 31.96
C THR A 407 1.95 -14.25 30.74
N GLU A 408 1.45 -13.79 29.60
CA GLU A 408 1.47 -14.56 28.35
C GLU A 408 2.90 -14.73 27.82
N LEU A 409 3.70 -13.66 27.84
CA LEU A 409 5.13 -13.72 27.52
C LEU A 409 5.85 -14.70 28.44
N LEU A 410 5.64 -14.62 29.76
CA LEU A 410 6.28 -15.55 30.69
C LEU A 410 6.00 -17.01 30.33
N SER A 411 4.75 -17.33 29.99
CA SER A 411 4.34 -18.67 29.56
C SER A 411 5.05 -19.11 28.27
N TYR A 412 5.19 -18.19 27.31
CA TYR A 412 5.94 -18.43 26.08
C TYR A 412 7.43 -18.68 26.33
N LEU A 413 8.08 -17.83 27.14
CA LEU A 413 9.52 -17.90 27.40
C LEU A 413 9.90 -19.15 28.18
N THR A 414 9.15 -19.47 29.23
CA THR A 414 9.42 -20.63 30.09
C THR A 414 9.18 -21.96 29.37
N SER A 415 8.19 -22.03 28.47
CA SER A 415 7.89 -23.24 27.71
C SER A 415 8.87 -23.49 26.56
N SER A 416 9.36 -22.44 25.91
CA SER A 416 10.10 -22.55 24.64
C SER A 416 11.61 -22.28 24.76
N PHE A 417 12.06 -21.66 25.86
CA PHE A 417 13.44 -21.16 26.01
C PHE A 417 14.04 -21.47 27.39
N SER A 418 14.00 -22.75 27.80
CA SER A 418 14.45 -23.20 29.13
C SER A 418 15.92 -22.87 29.45
N SER A 419 16.77 -22.74 28.43
CA SER A 419 18.20 -22.40 28.54
C SER A 419 18.48 -20.93 28.88
N CYS A 420 17.51 -20.02 28.70
CA CYS A 420 17.67 -18.59 28.94
C CYS A 420 17.17 -18.23 30.35
N ASN A 421 18.02 -17.64 31.20
CA ASN A 421 17.64 -17.27 32.58
C ASN A 421 16.86 -15.95 32.70
N SER A 422 17.08 -15.04 31.76
CA SER A 422 16.35 -13.78 31.63
C SER A 422 16.45 -13.30 30.17
N PHE A 423 15.64 -12.31 29.83
CA PHE A 423 15.62 -11.73 28.49
C PHE A 423 15.65 -10.22 28.54
N TYR A 424 16.49 -9.57 27.74
CA TYR A 424 16.42 -8.13 27.54
C TYR A 424 15.05 -7.70 27.00
N ILE A 425 14.49 -6.65 27.59
CA ILE A 425 13.27 -5.95 27.19
C ILE A 425 13.57 -4.47 26.95
N GLY A 426 12.65 -3.74 26.33
CA GLY A 426 12.89 -2.39 25.84
C GLY A 426 12.92 -1.29 26.90
N LEU A 427 12.49 -1.52 28.13
CA LEU A 427 12.39 -0.49 29.16
C LEU A 427 13.76 0.13 29.48
N TYR A 428 13.85 1.46 29.50
CA TYR A 428 15.09 2.20 29.81
C TYR A 428 14.78 3.46 30.65
N PRO A 429 15.73 3.96 31.45
CA PRO A 429 15.55 5.20 32.19
C PRO A 429 15.90 6.41 31.31
N ASP A 430 15.16 7.50 31.46
CA ASP A 430 15.48 8.77 30.83
C ASP A 430 16.51 9.59 31.64
N ALA A 431 16.75 10.83 31.21
CA ALA A 431 17.69 11.72 31.88
C ALA A 431 17.26 12.14 33.30
N TYR A 432 15.97 11.98 33.63
CA TYR A 432 15.38 12.31 34.93
C TYR A 432 15.21 11.08 35.82
N GLY A 433 15.46 9.87 35.30
CA GLY A 433 15.34 8.61 36.00
C GLY A 433 13.97 7.94 35.87
N ASP A 434 13.08 8.49 35.03
CA ASP A 434 11.79 7.90 34.71
C ASP A 434 11.96 6.75 33.72
N TRP A 435 11.27 5.64 33.95
CA TRP A 435 11.37 4.46 33.10
C TRP A 435 10.39 4.54 31.94
N LEU A 436 10.93 4.50 30.72
CA LEU A 436 10.19 4.73 29.50
C LEU A 436 10.25 3.51 28.60
N TRP A 437 9.12 3.21 27.97
CA TRP A 437 9.07 2.24 26.89
C TRP A 437 9.51 2.93 25.59
N PRO A 438 10.37 2.29 24.78
CA PRO A 438 10.65 2.73 23.42
C PRO A 438 9.40 2.42 22.61
N MET A 439 8.45 3.36 22.57
CA MET A 439 7.44 3.35 21.54
C MET A 439 8.02 4.02 20.32
N ALA A 440 7.60 3.53 19.17
CA ALA A 440 7.85 4.10 17.87
C ALA A 440 7.79 5.66 17.89
N GLY A 441 8.95 6.32 17.84
CA GLY A 441 9.10 7.79 17.81
C GLY A 441 8.72 8.57 19.07
N TRP A 442 8.26 7.90 20.13
CA TRP A 442 7.81 8.56 21.37
C TRP A 442 8.21 7.75 22.61
N THR A 443 8.58 8.44 23.68
CA THR A 443 8.80 7.80 24.96
C THR A 443 7.49 7.74 25.73
N TYR A 444 6.96 6.54 25.95
CA TYR A 444 5.76 6.34 26.75
C TYR A 444 6.13 6.08 28.21
N ASP A 445 5.57 6.88 29.11
CA ASP A 445 5.70 6.71 30.55
C ASP A 445 5.15 5.34 30.98
N SER A 446 5.98 4.55 31.68
CA SER A 446 5.62 3.23 32.21
C SER A 446 4.62 3.26 33.38
N SER A 447 4.13 4.44 33.79
CA SER A 447 3.22 4.61 34.92
C SER A 447 1.93 3.78 34.87
N SER A 448 1.53 3.24 33.71
CA SER A 448 0.36 2.37 33.58
C SER A 448 0.60 0.91 34.01
N TYR A 449 1.83 0.39 33.94
CA TYR A 449 2.16 -0.96 34.41
C TYR A 449 3.68 -1.16 34.63
N VAL A 450 4.04 -1.67 35.81
CA VAL A 450 5.41 -2.13 36.13
C VAL A 450 5.38 -3.48 36.82
N ASN A 451 6.42 -4.29 36.62
CA ASN A 451 6.56 -5.59 37.28
C ASN A 451 7.94 -5.82 37.90
N TRP A 452 8.51 -4.79 38.55
CA TRP A 452 9.83 -4.86 39.16
C TRP A 452 9.94 -5.97 40.21
N LYS A 453 11.08 -6.67 40.20
CA LYS A 453 11.49 -7.57 41.26
C LYS A 453 11.72 -6.79 42.55
N SER A 454 11.43 -7.38 43.70
CA SER A 454 11.73 -6.76 44.98
C SER A 454 13.20 -6.33 45.06
N GLY A 455 13.45 -5.06 45.45
CA GLY A 455 14.78 -4.45 45.48
C GLY A 455 15.23 -3.80 44.17
N TYR A 456 14.40 -3.82 43.13
CA TYR A 456 14.64 -3.16 41.84
C TYR A 456 13.62 -2.03 41.59
N PRO A 457 13.94 -1.04 40.75
CA PRO A 457 15.23 -0.85 40.07
C PRO A 457 16.36 -0.46 41.02
N ILE A 458 17.58 -0.94 40.76
CA ILE A 458 18.78 -0.55 41.50
C ILE A 458 19.38 0.73 40.92
N ASN A 459 19.71 1.70 41.77
CA ASN A 459 20.34 2.94 41.33
C ASN A 459 21.87 2.78 41.33
N SER A 460 22.39 2.08 40.32
CA SER A 460 23.83 1.86 40.14
C SER A 460 24.28 2.35 38.76
N THR A 461 25.41 3.05 38.72
CA THR A 461 25.98 3.60 37.48
C THR A 461 26.21 2.49 36.45
N GLY A 462 25.61 2.63 35.26
CA GLY A 462 25.75 1.67 34.16
C GLY A 462 24.74 0.52 34.14
N SER A 463 23.90 0.35 35.18
CA SER A 463 22.83 -0.65 35.20
C SER A 463 21.51 -0.09 34.68
N THR A 464 21.45 0.29 33.41
CA THR A 464 20.25 0.93 32.82
C THR A 464 19.40 -0.02 31.98
N CYS A 465 19.89 -1.21 31.65
CA CYS A 465 19.20 -2.15 30.77
C CYS A 465 18.35 -3.15 31.56
N VAL A 466 17.11 -3.37 31.12
CA VAL A 466 16.12 -4.17 31.87
C VAL A 466 15.96 -5.54 31.25
N VAL A 467 15.83 -6.55 32.11
CA VAL A 467 15.46 -7.91 31.72
C VAL A 467 14.16 -8.36 32.39
N ILE A 468 13.39 -9.21 31.71
CA ILE A 468 12.36 -10.05 32.32
C ILE A 468 12.99 -11.36 32.81
N ASN A 469 12.72 -11.71 34.06
CA ASN A 469 13.23 -12.92 34.72
C ASN A 469 12.30 -14.13 34.49
N LYS A 470 12.78 -15.33 34.80
CA LYS A 470 12.00 -16.58 34.76
C LYS A 470 10.77 -16.63 35.68
N ASP A 471 10.68 -15.72 36.65
CA ASP A 471 9.51 -15.56 37.52
C ASP A 471 8.54 -14.47 37.02
N GLY A 472 8.83 -13.87 35.87
CA GLY A 472 8.05 -12.79 35.25
C GLY A 472 8.39 -11.40 35.74
N THR A 473 9.18 -11.25 36.81
CA THR A 473 9.56 -9.94 37.36
C THR A 473 10.69 -9.30 36.58
N TRP A 474 10.85 -7.98 36.70
CA TRP A 474 11.85 -7.20 35.97
C TRP A 474 13.02 -6.80 36.86
N SER A 475 14.22 -6.74 36.30
CA SER A 475 15.41 -6.23 36.99
C SER A 475 16.30 -5.46 36.01
N ASN A 476 16.84 -4.31 36.42
CA ASN A 476 17.85 -3.60 35.67
C ASN A 476 19.26 -4.11 36.00
N GLN A 477 20.14 -4.09 35.00
CA GLN A 477 21.49 -4.63 35.06
C GLN A 477 22.41 -3.93 34.04
N ALA A 478 23.70 -4.24 34.08
CA ALA A 478 24.68 -3.71 33.13
C ALA A 478 24.34 -4.11 31.68
N CYS A 479 24.40 -3.14 30.77
CA CYS A 479 24.04 -3.32 29.36
C CYS A 479 25.01 -4.20 28.57
N ASP A 480 26.26 -4.33 29.04
CA ASP A 480 27.29 -5.17 28.40
C ASP A 480 27.12 -6.67 28.70
N SER A 481 26.20 -7.04 29.60
CA SER A 481 26.00 -8.42 30.02
C SER A 481 25.33 -9.23 28.90
N PRO A 482 25.91 -10.35 28.44
CA PRO A 482 25.26 -11.16 27.40
C PRO A 482 23.96 -11.76 27.94
N GLN A 483 22.83 -11.51 27.27
CA GLN A 483 21.53 -12.08 27.60
C GLN A 483 20.78 -12.53 26.35
N CYS A 484 19.90 -13.51 26.53
CA CYS A 484 18.80 -13.71 25.59
C CYS A 484 17.98 -12.42 25.47
N TYR A 485 17.24 -12.23 24.40
CA TYR A 485 16.55 -10.96 24.16
C TYR A 485 15.20 -11.15 23.48
N LEU A 486 14.33 -10.16 23.70
CA LEU A 486 12.98 -10.12 23.14
C LEU A 486 12.83 -8.94 22.19
N CYS A 487 12.32 -9.24 21.02
CA CYS A 487 11.88 -8.23 20.07
C CYS A 487 10.36 -8.18 20.04
N SER A 488 9.78 -6.98 19.91
CA SER A 488 8.38 -6.79 19.59
C SER A 488 8.20 -5.95 18.34
N TYR A 489 7.19 -6.31 17.55
CA TYR A 489 6.46 -5.34 16.76
C TYR A 489 5.28 -4.89 17.62
#